data_AF-A0A7W0KB35-F1
#
_entry.id   AF-A0A7W0KB35-F1
#
_cell.length_a   1.000
_cell.length_b   1.000
_cell.length_c   1.000
_cell.angle_alpha   90.00
_cell.angle_beta   90.00
_cell.angle_gamma   90.00
#
_symmetry.space_group_name_H-M   'P 1'
#
loop_
_entity.id
_entity.type
_entity.pdbx_description
1 polymer ?
#
loop_
_entity_poly.entity_id
_entity_poly.type
_entity_poly.pdbx_seq_one_letter_code
_entity_poly.pdbx_strand_id
1 'polypeptide(L)'
;MGQKLIILRGTQSTTRDIFLGPMARPTGVDLTPPTVSVEVADLSKKELSAVARERDVVAIAPAIPMKLIEPVAMPGDAAPAAAGAA
;
A
#
# COMPACT_ATOMS: atom_id res chain seq x y z
N MET A 1 20.23 9.89 -7.35
CA MET A 1 18.89 10.26 -7.88
C MET A 1 17.87 9.37 -7.21
N GLY A 2 16.91 9.97 -6.52
CA GLY A 2 15.77 9.26 -5.93
C GLY A 2 14.72 8.96 -7.00
N GLN A 3 13.86 7.99 -6.70
CA GLN A 3 12.68 7.68 -7.48
C GLN A 3 11.45 7.81 -6.58
N LYS A 4 10.37 8.36 -7.14
CA LYS A 4 9.07 8.38 -6.47
C LYS A 4 8.49 6.97 -6.38
N LEU A 5 8.35 6.47 -5.18
CA LEU A 5 7.83 5.15 -4.87
C LEU A 5 6.55 5.28 -4.04
N ILE A 6 5.63 4.36 -4.27
CA ILE A 6 4.43 4.15 -3.49
C ILE A 6 4.72 2.98 -2.56
N ILE A 7 4.52 3.20 -1.26
CA ILE A 7 4.74 2.24 -0.20
C ILE A 7 3.38 1.88 0.39
N LEU A 8 3.07 0.59 0.38
CA LEU A 8 1.91 0.05 1.07
C LEU A 8 2.35 -0.42 2.45
N ARG A 9 1.86 0.21 3.51
CA ARG A 9 2.13 -0.19 4.89
C ARG A 9 0.91 -0.87 5.48
N GLY A 10 1.11 -1.99 6.17
CA GLY A 10 0.07 -2.72 6.87
C GLY A 10 0.17 -2.51 8.38
N THR A 11 -0.96 -2.27 9.05
CA THR A 11 -1.00 -2.26 10.52
C THR A 11 -1.11 -3.65 11.14
N GLN A 12 -1.39 -4.66 10.31
CA GLN A 12 -1.53 -6.05 10.74
C GLN A 12 -0.14 -6.67 10.80
N SER A 13 0.31 -7.05 12.00
CA SER A 13 1.39 -8.01 12.18
C SER A 13 0.96 -9.33 11.53
N THR A 14 1.22 -9.49 10.23
CA THR A 14 1.29 -10.81 9.63
C THR A 14 2.43 -11.49 10.35
N THR A 15 2.10 -12.26 11.38
CA THR A 15 2.91 -13.33 11.89
C THR A 15 3.05 -14.32 10.74
N ARG A 16 4.01 -14.06 9.84
CA ARG A 16 4.73 -15.17 9.21
C ARG A 16 5.42 -15.85 10.36
N ASP A 17 4.69 -16.76 11.01
CA ASP A 17 5.25 -17.59 12.05
C ASP A 17 6.26 -18.51 11.37
N ILE A 18 7.54 -18.11 11.46
CA ILE A 18 8.67 -18.76 10.79
C ILE A 18 8.78 -20.23 11.24
N PHE A 19 8.14 -20.60 12.35
CA PHE A 19 8.12 -21.95 12.91
C PHE A 19 7.03 -22.87 12.34
N LEU A 20 6.06 -22.37 11.56
CA LEU A 20 4.89 -23.16 11.13
C LEU A 20 5.04 -23.88 9.79
N GLY A 21 6.17 -23.73 9.09
CA GLY A 21 6.48 -24.46 7.86
C GLY A 21 5.49 -24.21 6.69
N PRO A 22 5.81 -24.69 5.48
CA PRO A 22 5.06 -24.37 4.26
C PRO A 22 3.64 -24.98 4.16
N MET A 23 3.16 -25.70 5.19
CA MET A 23 1.83 -26.33 5.20
C MET A 23 0.82 -25.69 6.17
N ALA A 24 1.18 -24.64 6.90
CA ALA A 24 0.24 -23.93 7.75
C ALA A 24 -0.68 -23.03 6.90
N ARG A 25 -1.76 -23.62 6.40
CA ARG A 25 -2.88 -22.89 5.80
C ARG A 25 -3.60 -22.12 6.92
N PRO A 26 -3.72 -20.78 6.87
CA PRO A 26 -4.51 -20.05 7.86
C PRO A 26 -5.97 -20.52 7.76
N THR A 27 -6.42 -21.26 8.78
CA THR A 27 -7.84 -21.61 8.99
C THR A 27 -8.53 -20.41 9.61
N GLY A 28 -8.80 -19.41 8.79
CA GLY A 28 -9.47 -18.19 9.20
C GLY A 28 -9.32 -17.15 8.11
N VAL A 29 -10.35 -17.00 7.28
CA VAL A 29 -10.48 -15.83 6.43
C VAL A 29 -10.91 -14.71 7.36
N ASP A 30 -9.94 -13.94 7.85
CA ASP A 30 -10.24 -12.66 8.48
C ASP A 30 -10.68 -11.73 7.34
N LEU A 31 -12.00 -11.53 7.23
CA LEU A 31 -12.65 -10.67 6.23
C LEU A 31 -12.52 -9.18 6.58
N THR A 32 -11.79 -8.85 7.65
CA THR A 32 -11.47 -7.47 7.98
C THR A 32 -10.53 -6.93 6.90
N PRO A 33 -10.93 -5.88 6.14
CA PRO A 33 -10.03 -5.28 5.17
C PRO A 33 -8.76 -4.88 5.92
N PRO A 34 -7.57 -5.30 5.48
CA PRO A 34 -6.35 -4.91 6.16
C PRO A 34 -6.32 -3.38 6.19
N THR A 35 -6.16 -2.80 7.38
CA THR A 35 -5.94 -1.35 7.48
C THR A 35 -4.56 -1.09 6.88
N VAL A 36 -4.55 -0.76 5.59
CA VAL A 36 -3.35 -0.41 4.84
C VAL A 36 -3.29 1.10 4.67
N SER A 37 -2.16 1.68 5.02
CA SER A 37 -1.84 3.07 4.68
C SER A 37 -1.01 3.10 3.42
N VAL A 38 -1.26 4.12 2.60
CA VAL A 38 -0.52 4.37 1.37
C VAL A 38 0.35 5.60 1.60
N GLU A 39 1.66 5.43 1.42
CA GLU A 39 2.62 6.51 1.50
C GLU A 39 3.34 6.69 0.17
N VAL A 40 3.71 7.93 -0.14
CA VAL A 40 4.46 8.26 -1.34
C VAL A 40 5.75 8.95 -0.92
N ALA A 41 6.89 8.34 -1.24
CA ALA A 41 8.21 8.81 -0.83
C ALA A 41 9.15 8.91 -2.04
N ASP A 42 10.09 9.84 -1.99
CA ASP A 42 11.22 9.90 -2.93
C ASP A 42 12.42 9.21 -2.28
N LEU A 43 12.77 8.02 -2.78
CA LEU A 43 13.79 7.17 -2.18
C LEU A 43 14.91 6.87 -3.17
N SER A 44 16.15 6.91 -2.69
CA SER A 44 17.30 6.38 -3.42
C SER A 44 17.37 4.84 -3.32
N LYS A 45 18.13 4.22 -4.23
CA LYS A 45 18.36 2.75 -4.21
C LYS A 45 18.91 2.22 -2.88
N LYS A 46 19.69 3.04 -2.16
CA LYS A 46 20.27 2.67 -0.86
C LYS A 46 19.18 2.64 0.23
N GLU A 47 18.30 3.64 0.23
CA GLU A 47 17.19 3.76 1.20
C GLU A 47 16.11 2.71 0.94
N LEU A 48 15.85 2.36 -0.33
CA LEU A 48 14.89 1.32 -0.71
C LEU A 48 15.17 -0.01 0.00
N SER A 49 16.43 -0.39 0.12
CA SER A 49 16.83 -1.63 0.80
C SER A 49 16.56 -1.60 2.31
N ALA A 50 16.60 -0.41 2.93
CA ALA A 50 16.29 -0.23 4.34
C ALA A 50 14.77 -0.27 4.57
N VAL A 51 14.02 0.49 3.76
CA VAL A 51 12.55 0.57 3.84
C VAL A 51 11.90 -0.79 3.55
N ALA A 52 12.38 -1.54 2.56
CA ALA A 52 11.84 -2.86 2.25
C ALA A 52 11.98 -3.92 3.37
N ARG A 53 12.81 -3.63 4.39
CA ARG A 53 13.02 -4.52 5.54
C ARG A 53 12.17 -4.12 6.76
N GLU A 54 11.50 -2.97 6.70
CA GLU A 54 10.58 -2.55 7.75
C GLU A 54 9.41 -3.53 7.82
N ARG A 55 9.02 -3.91 9.04
CA ARG A 55 8.06 -5.00 9.26
C ARG A 55 6.64 -4.67 8.82
N ASP A 56 6.32 -3.39 8.78
CA ASP A 56 5.04 -2.84 8.38
C ASP A 56 4.96 -2.60 6.87
N VAL A 57 6.08 -2.70 6.13
CA VAL A 57 6.07 -2.56 4.66
C VAL A 57 5.62 -3.85 4.00
N VAL A 58 4.49 -3.76 3.28
CA VAL A 58 3.87 -4.89 2.57
C VAL A 58 4.31 -4.92 1.11
N ALA A 59 4.34 -3.76 0.46
CA ALA A 59 4.71 -3.64 -0.94
C ALA A 59 5.35 -2.28 -1.24
N ILE A 60 6.25 -2.27 -2.22
CA ILE A 60 6.86 -1.06 -2.78
C ILE A 60 6.72 -1.11 -4.29
N ALA A 61 6.18 -0.06 -4.90
CA ALA A 61 6.03 0.05 -6.34
C ALA A 61 6.50 1.43 -6.83
N PRO A 62 7.09 1.53 -8.03
CA PRO A 62 7.36 2.84 -8.61
C PRO A 62 6.05 3.56 -8.94
N ALA A 63 6.01 4.87 -8.70
CA ALA A 63 4.88 5.70 -9.13
C ALA A 63 4.92 5.84 -10.65
N ILE A 64 3.97 5.20 -11.34
CA ILE A 64 3.82 5.31 -12.79
C ILE A 64 2.85 6.46 -13.06
N PRO A 65 3.27 7.52 -13.77
CA PRO A 65 2.37 8.59 -14.13
C PRO A 65 1.31 8.05 -15.10
N MET A 66 0.04 8.10 -14.70
CA MET A 66 -1.07 7.75 -15.57
C MET A 66 -1.48 8.99 -16.37
N LYS A 67 -1.62 8.86 -17.70
CA LYS A 67 -2.30 9.86 -18.53
C LYS A 67 -3.80 9.67 -18.35
N LEU A 68 -4.32 10.16 -17.23
CA LEU A 68 -5.75 10.10 -16.95
C LEU A 68 -6.50 10.95 -17.98
N ILE A 69 -7.49 10.34 -18.63
CA ILE A 69 -8.51 11.07 -19.37
C ILE A 69 -9.50 11.60 -18.33
N GLU A 70 -10.02 12.81 -18.53
CA GLU A 70 -11.03 13.37 -17.63
C GLU A 70 -12.21 12.39 -17.52
N PRO A 71 -12.59 11.96 -16.30
CA PRO A 71 -13.73 11.07 -16.12
C PRO A 71 -14.98 11.73 -16.69
N VAL A 72 -15.66 11.05 -17.61
CA VAL A 72 -16.98 11.52 -18.08
C VAL A 72 -17.97 11.26 -16.96
N ALA A 73 -18.55 12.33 -16.42
CA ALA A 73 -19.52 12.23 -15.34
C ALA A 73 -20.72 11.37 -15.76
N MET A 74 -20.96 10.29 -15.04
CA MET A 74 -22.12 9.43 -15.19
C MET A 74 -23.20 9.76 -14.15
N PRO A 75 -24.49 9.55 -14.46
CA PRO A 75 -25.56 9.67 -13.47
C PRO A 75 -25.29 8.74 -12.28
N GLY A 76 -25.10 9.32 -11.10
CA GLY A 76 -24.81 8.59 -9.86
C GLY A 76 -23.35 8.62 -9.41
N ASP A 77 -22.46 9.32 -10.12
CA ASP A 77 -21.09 9.51 -9.66
C ASP A 77 -21.06 10.24 -8.32
N ALA A 78 -20.33 9.65 -7.37
CA ALA A 78 -20.09 10.26 -6.07
C ALA A 78 -19.12 11.43 -6.23
N ALA A 79 -19.54 12.62 -5.81
CA ALA A 79 -18.64 13.76 -5.68
C ALA A 79 -17.52 13.41 -4.68
N PRO A 80 -16.25 13.74 -4.96
CA PRO A 80 -15.19 13.54 -3.97
C PRO A 80 -15.58 14.31 -2.71
N ALA A 81 -15.62 13.62 -1.58
CA ALA A 81 -15.80 14.27 -0.28
C ALA A 81 -14.68 15.30 -0.15
N ALA A 82 -15.04 16.58 -0.05
CA ALA A 82 -14.10 17.67 0.09
C ALA A 82 -13.10 17.32 1.19
N ALA A 83 -11.84 17.06 0.81
CA ALA A 83 -10.77 16.92 1.76
C ALA A 83 -10.68 18.23 2.56
N GLY A 84 -10.65 18.09 3.89
CA GLY A 84 -10.77 19.15 4.88
C GLY A 84 -10.31 20.53 4.43
N ALA A 85 -11.24 21.48 4.46
CA ALA A 85 -10.92 22.90 4.49
C ALA A 85 -10.01 23.16 5.70
N ALA A 86 -8.80 23.65 5.40
CA ALA A 86 -7.99 24.38 6.37
C ALA A 86 -8.48 25.82 6.47
#